data_AF-P49626-F1
#
_entry.id   AF-P49626-F1
#
_cell.length_a   1.000
_cell.length_b   1.000
_cell.length_c   1.000
_cell.angle_alpha   90.00
_cell.angle_beta   90.00
_cell.angle_gamma   90.00
#
_symmetry.space_group_name_H-M   'P 1'
#
loop_
_entity.id
_entity.type
_entity.pdbx_description
1 polymer ?
#
loop_
_entity_poly.entity_id
_entity_poly.type
_entity_poly.pdbx_seq_one_letter_code
_entity_poly.pdbx_strand_id
1 'polypeptide(L)'
;MSRPQVTVHSLTGEATANALPLPAVFSAPIRPDIVHTVFTSVNKNKRQAYAVSEKAGHQTSAESWGTGRAVARIPRVGGGGTGRSGQGAFGNMCRGGRMFAPTKTWRKWNVKVNHNEKRYATASAIAATAVASLVLARGHRVEKIPEIPLVVSTDLESIQKTKEAVAALKAVGAHSDLLKVLKSKKLRAGKGKYRNRRWTQRRGPLVVYAEDNGIVKALRNVPGVETANVASLNLLQLAPGAHLGRFVIWTEAAFTKLDQVWGSETVASSKVGYTLPSHIISTSDVTRIINSSEIQSAIRPAGQATQKRTHVLKKNPLKNKQVLLRLNPYAKVFAAEKLGSKKAEKTGTKPAAVFAETLKHD
;
A
#
# COMPACT_ATOMS: atom_id res chain seq x y z
N MET A 1 11.59 -17.37 -22.51
CA MET A 1 10.47 -16.49 -22.96
C MET A 1 11.06 -15.44 -23.87
N SER A 2 10.45 -15.17 -25.02
CA SER A 2 10.87 -14.06 -25.88
C SER A 2 10.69 -12.74 -25.14
N ARG A 3 11.75 -11.94 -25.02
CA ARG A 3 11.68 -10.66 -24.32
C ARG A 3 11.01 -9.61 -25.21
N PRO A 4 10.05 -8.81 -24.69
CA PRO A 4 9.53 -7.66 -25.41
C PRO A 4 10.68 -6.74 -25.86
N GLN A 5 10.52 -6.14 -27.03
CA GLN A 5 11.46 -5.15 -27.55
C GLN A 5 10.99 -3.77 -27.13
N VAL A 6 11.93 -2.92 -26.71
CA VAL A 6 11.70 -1.53 -26.29
C VAL A 6 12.44 -0.63 -27.26
N THR A 7 11.75 0.34 -27.84
CA THR A 7 12.30 1.23 -28.86
C THR A 7 13.12 2.36 -28.22
N VAL A 8 14.25 2.68 -28.82
CA VAL A 8 15.07 3.81 -28.39
C VAL A 8 14.54 5.08 -29.06
N HIS A 9 14.31 6.14 -28.28
CA HIS A 9 13.90 7.46 -28.78
C HIS A 9 15.07 8.43 -28.90
N SER A 10 15.09 9.22 -29.96
CA SER A 10 16.06 10.31 -30.13
C SER A 10 15.77 11.46 -29.14
N LEU A 11 16.71 12.40 -29.03
CA LEU A 11 16.52 13.60 -28.19
C LEU A 11 15.44 14.55 -28.73
N THR A 12 15.03 14.40 -29.99
CA THR A 12 13.93 15.15 -30.61
C THR A 12 12.56 14.47 -30.41
N GLY A 13 12.53 13.29 -29.79
CA GLY A 13 11.30 12.53 -29.48
C GLY A 13 10.91 11.51 -30.55
N GLU A 14 11.64 11.43 -31.66
CA GLU A 14 11.38 10.48 -32.73
C GLU A 14 11.83 9.08 -32.32
N ALA A 15 11.02 8.07 -32.65
CA ALA A 15 11.38 6.67 -32.45
C ALA A 15 12.46 6.25 -33.45
N THR A 16 13.54 5.65 -32.98
CA THR A 16 14.59 5.10 -33.85
C THR A 16 14.26 3.67 -34.25
N ALA A 17 14.92 3.16 -35.30
CA ALA A 17 14.78 1.76 -35.69
C ALA A 17 15.44 0.77 -34.70
N ASN A 18 16.28 1.27 -33.81
CA ASN A 18 16.97 0.44 -32.83
C ASN A 18 16.02 0.08 -31.69
N ALA A 19 15.95 -1.22 -31.38
CA ALA A 19 15.14 -1.76 -30.31
C ALA A 19 15.99 -2.66 -29.43
N LEU A 20 15.79 -2.53 -28.11
CA LEU A 20 16.52 -3.25 -27.09
C LEU A 20 15.60 -4.26 -26.42
N PRO A 21 16.08 -5.48 -26.15
CA PRO A 21 15.30 -6.44 -25.42
C PRO A 21 15.14 -5.98 -23.96
N LEU A 22 13.94 -6.12 -23.42
CA LEU A 22 13.59 -5.70 -22.06
C LEU A 22 14.46 -6.45 -21.01
N PRO A 23 15.25 -5.75 -20.18
CA PRO A 23 16.10 -6.37 -19.17
C PRO A 23 15.33 -7.26 -18.19
N ALA A 24 15.89 -8.41 -17.83
CA ALA A 24 15.18 -9.43 -17.06
C ALA A 24 14.67 -8.93 -15.68
N VAL A 25 15.28 -7.88 -15.14
CA VAL A 25 14.85 -7.24 -13.87
C VAL A 25 13.41 -6.71 -13.94
N PHE A 26 12.90 -6.32 -15.10
CA PHE A 26 11.53 -5.84 -15.23
C PHE A 26 10.49 -6.97 -15.11
N SER A 27 10.93 -8.22 -15.32
CA SER A 27 10.14 -9.43 -15.08
C SER A 27 10.26 -9.92 -13.63
N ALA A 28 10.97 -9.20 -12.74
CA ALA A 28 11.06 -9.59 -11.33
C ALA A 28 9.71 -9.43 -10.61
N PRO A 29 9.44 -10.21 -9.54
CA PRO A 29 8.20 -10.08 -8.78
C PRO A 29 8.03 -8.68 -8.19
N ILE A 30 6.87 -8.06 -8.41
CA ILE A 30 6.51 -6.78 -7.79
C ILE A 30 5.87 -7.06 -6.43
N ARG A 31 6.60 -6.74 -5.34
CA ARG A 31 6.14 -6.95 -3.95
C ARG A 31 6.00 -5.64 -3.18
N PRO A 32 4.80 -5.01 -3.19
CA PRO A 32 4.57 -3.73 -2.50
C PRO A 32 4.82 -3.80 -0.99
N ASP A 33 4.54 -4.94 -0.36
CA ASP A 33 4.75 -5.20 1.06
C ASP A 33 6.24 -5.17 1.44
N ILE A 34 7.09 -5.89 0.70
CA ILE A 34 8.56 -5.88 0.90
C ILE A 34 9.12 -4.48 0.62
N VAL A 35 8.65 -3.83 -0.45
CA VAL A 35 9.06 -2.46 -0.77
C VAL A 35 8.73 -1.52 0.38
N HIS A 36 7.55 -1.67 1.00
CA HIS A 36 7.14 -0.86 2.13
C HIS A 36 7.99 -1.12 3.39
N THR A 37 8.19 -2.37 3.81
CA THR A 37 9.00 -2.71 5.00
C THR A 37 10.43 -2.20 4.86
N VAL A 38 11.06 -2.43 3.70
CA VAL A 38 12.41 -1.96 3.41
C VAL A 38 12.47 -0.44 3.35
N PHE A 39 11.52 0.21 2.67
CA PHE A 39 11.49 1.66 2.54
C PHE A 39 11.42 2.34 3.91
N THR A 40 10.52 1.90 4.80
CA THR A 40 10.38 2.52 6.13
C THR A 40 11.64 2.40 6.98
N SER A 41 12.41 1.33 6.83
CA SER A 41 13.66 1.09 7.55
C SER A 41 14.82 1.87 6.94
N VAL A 42 14.98 1.85 5.62
CA VAL A 42 16.04 2.60 4.91
C VAL A 42 15.84 4.11 5.07
N ASN A 43 14.60 4.61 5.05
CA ASN A 43 14.31 6.03 5.18
C ASN A 43 14.62 6.59 6.59
N LYS A 44 14.83 5.73 7.60
CA LYS A 44 15.27 6.16 8.95
C LYS A 44 16.77 6.47 9.00
N ASN A 45 17.59 5.96 8.07
CA ASN A 45 19.05 6.01 8.15
C ASN A 45 19.68 7.38 7.83
N LYS A 46 18.87 8.41 7.51
CA LYS A 46 19.33 9.80 7.32
C LYS A 46 18.97 10.72 8.50
N ARG A 47 18.50 10.16 9.63
CA ARG A 47 18.07 10.96 10.79
C ARG A 47 19.27 11.44 11.60
N GLN A 48 19.17 12.66 12.13
CA GLN A 48 20.08 13.20 13.14
C GLN A 48 19.49 12.97 14.53
N ALA A 49 20.34 12.65 15.50
CA ALA A 49 19.92 12.46 16.89
C ALA A 49 19.42 13.78 17.49
N TYR A 50 18.38 13.69 18.31
CA TYR A 50 17.91 14.80 19.14
C TYR A 50 17.83 14.33 20.60
N ALA A 51 18.25 15.19 21.52
CA ALA A 51 18.22 14.93 22.95
C ALA A 51 17.99 16.24 23.71
N VAL A 52 17.42 16.15 24.91
CA VAL A 52 17.34 17.26 25.84
C VAL A 52 18.60 17.26 26.70
N SER A 53 19.07 18.43 27.12
CA SER A 53 20.24 18.53 27.99
C SER A 53 20.04 17.73 29.28
N GLU A 54 21.04 16.95 29.68
CA GLU A 54 21.00 16.12 30.88
C GLU A 54 20.82 16.93 32.17
N LYS A 55 21.47 18.10 32.24
CA LYS A 55 21.33 19.04 33.36
C LYS A 55 20.01 19.80 33.39
N ALA A 56 19.13 19.65 32.40
CA ALA A 56 17.87 20.38 32.36
C ALA A 56 16.92 19.92 33.47
N GLY A 57 16.33 20.88 34.21
CA GLY A 57 15.41 20.61 35.31
C GLY A 57 16.06 20.17 36.62
N HIS A 58 17.39 20.00 36.68
CA HIS A 58 18.15 19.62 37.89
C HIS A 58 19.15 20.68 38.37
N GLN A 59 19.17 21.87 37.78
CA GLN A 59 20.03 23.00 38.21
C GLN A 59 19.44 23.76 39.40
N THR A 60 18.87 23.05 40.37
CA THR A 60 18.26 23.62 41.58
C THR A 60 18.57 22.72 42.76
N SER A 61 18.77 23.27 43.95
CA SER A 61 19.03 22.55 45.20
C SER A 61 17.74 22.33 46.00
N ALA A 62 16.65 21.97 45.32
CA ALA A 62 15.33 21.87 45.96
C ALA A 62 15.23 20.63 46.85
N GLU A 63 14.58 20.76 48.00
CA GLU A 63 14.31 19.65 48.92
C GLU A 63 12.82 19.60 49.27
N SER A 64 12.30 18.42 49.59
CA SER A 64 10.90 18.29 49.99
C SER A 64 10.70 18.86 51.38
N TRP A 65 9.61 19.60 51.56
CA TRP A 65 9.20 20.07 52.89
C TRP A 65 8.55 18.96 53.73
N GLY A 66 8.41 17.74 53.20
CA GLY A 66 7.80 16.62 53.89
C GLY A 66 6.29 16.79 54.07
N THR A 67 5.74 16.09 55.05
CA THR A 67 4.35 16.22 55.49
C THR A 67 4.21 17.29 56.58
N GLY A 68 2.98 17.60 57.00
CA GLY A 68 2.74 18.49 58.16
C GLY A 68 2.77 20.00 57.89
N ARG A 69 2.98 20.44 56.64
CA ARG A 69 3.05 21.87 56.25
C ARG A 69 1.91 22.35 55.35
N ALA A 70 0.79 21.62 55.33
CA ALA A 70 -0.38 21.90 54.47
C ALA A 70 -0.04 22.08 52.96
N VAL A 71 1.01 21.41 52.48
CA VAL A 71 1.44 21.42 51.07
C VAL A 71 1.81 20.02 50.58
N ALA A 72 1.74 19.81 49.26
CA ALA A 72 2.18 18.55 48.64
C ALA A 72 3.70 18.32 48.79
N ARG A 73 4.08 17.03 48.87
CA ARG A 73 5.45 16.51 49.17
C ARG A 73 6.49 16.64 48.05
N ILE A 74 6.23 17.43 47.01
CA ILE A 74 7.21 17.62 45.93
C ILE A 74 8.42 18.44 46.44
N PRO A 75 9.65 18.20 45.97
CA PRO A 75 10.78 19.06 46.29
C PRO A 75 10.48 20.52 45.91
N ARG A 76 10.79 21.44 46.83
CA ARG A 76 10.57 22.88 46.66
C ARG A 76 11.89 23.63 46.73
N VAL A 77 12.01 24.67 45.92
CA VAL A 77 13.22 25.52 45.90
C VAL A 77 13.35 26.25 47.23
N GLY A 78 14.54 26.21 47.84
CA GLY A 78 14.82 26.90 49.10
C GLY A 78 15.00 28.42 48.97
N GLY A 79 15.49 29.03 50.05
CA GLY A 79 15.77 30.47 50.13
C GLY A 79 14.51 31.35 50.27
N GLY A 80 14.68 32.65 50.03
CA GLY A 80 13.63 33.68 50.06
C GLY A 80 14.02 34.91 49.22
N GLY A 81 13.14 35.91 49.15
CA GLY A 81 13.39 37.15 48.40
C GLY A 81 13.23 37.04 46.87
N THR A 82 12.88 35.86 46.35
CA THR A 82 12.55 35.63 44.93
C THR A 82 11.25 34.87 44.79
N GLY A 83 10.44 35.21 43.77
CA GLY A 83 9.20 34.49 43.47
C GLY A 83 9.38 33.02 43.10
N ARG A 84 10.64 32.55 42.92
CA ARG A 84 10.96 31.15 42.67
C ARG A 84 11.03 30.31 43.96
N SER A 85 11.34 30.91 45.11
CA SER A 85 11.43 30.21 46.39
C SER A 85 10.07 29.62 46.79
N GLY A 86 10.05 28.38 47.27
CA GLY A 86 8.83 27.64 47.61
C GLY A 86 8.09 27.00 46.42
N GLN A 87 8.51 27.21 45.17
CA GLN A 87 7.90 26.53 44.02
C GLN A 87 8.39 25.09 43.87
N GLY A 88 7.57 24.22 43.27
CA GLY A 88 7.95 22.83 42.94
C GLY A 88 9.10 22.72 41.94
N ALA A 89 9.92 21.67 42.11
CA ALA A 89 11.12 21.39 41.34
C ALA A 89 11.27 19.89 41.03
N PHE A 90 12.21 19.57 40.12
CA PHE A 90 12.59 18.23 39.64
C PHE A 90 11.49 17.36 38.98
N GLY A 91 10.23 17.47 39.37
CA GLY A 91 9.13 16.66 38.84
C GLY A 91 8.72 17.02 37.41
N ASN A 92 8.22 16.04 36.66
CA ASN A 92 7.71 16.22 35.29
C ASN A 92 6.42 17.03 35.18
N MET A 93 5.65 17.09 36.27
CA MET A 93 4.48 17.96 36.41
C MET A 93 4.83 19.39 36.85
N CYS A 94 6.08 19.65 37.24
CA CYS A 94 6.49 20.98 37.73
C CYS A 94 6.91 21.89 36.57
N ARG A 95 6.46 23.15 36.60
CA ARG A 95 6.99 24.20 35.72
C ARG A 95 8.50 24.36 35.95
N GLY A 96 9.29 24.23 34.88
CA GLY A 96 10.76 24.28 34.96
C GLY A 96 11.42 23.01 35.52
N GLY A 97 10.66 21.94 35.75
CA GLY A 97 11.19 20.62 36.12
C GLY A 97 11.78 19.86 34.93
N ARG A 98 12.23 18.63 35.17
CA ARG A 98 12.70 17.72 34.11
C ARG A 98 11.51 17.07 33.40
N MET A 99 11.59 16.74 32.12
CA MET A 99 10.56 15.90 31.48
C MET A 99 10.61 14.44 31.95
N PHE A 100 9.50 13.72 31.88
CA PHE A 100 9.49 12.26 32.05
C PHE A 100 10.31 11.59 30.92
N ALA A 101 11.11 10.59 31.27
CA ALA A 101 12.00 9.86 30.36
C ALA A 101 12.72 10.77 29.34
N PRO A 102 13.64 11.66 29.79
CA PRO A 102 14.35 12.61 28.94
C PRO A 102 14.92 11.93 27.68
N THR A 103 14.73 12.52 26.50
CA THR A 103 15.23 11.95 25.26
C THR A 103 16.75 11.86 25.28
N LYS A 104 17.29 10.66 25.05
CA LYS A 104 18.73 10.38 25.06
C LYS A 104 19.25 10.10 23.66
N THR A 105 20.54 10.39 23.44
CA THR A 105 21.21 10.28 22.15
C THR A 105 21.35 8.84 21.68
N TRP A 106 21.48 7.87 22.60
CA TRP A 106 21.65 6.44 22.30
C TRP A 106 20.38 5.71 21.86
N ARG A 107 19.28 6.42 21.57
CA ARG A 107 18.12 5.84 20.89
C ARG A 107 18.58 5.17 19.59
N LYS A 108 18.01 4.01 19.22
CA LYS A 108 18.29 3.37 17.93
C LYS A 108 17.70 4.19 16.78
N TRP A 109 18.52 5.01 16.13
CA TRP A 109 18.11 5.87 15.02
C TRP A 109 18.05 5.13 13.68
N ASN A 110 19.09 4.34 13.42
CA ASN A 110 19.29 3.61 12.19
C ASN A 110 18.77 2.17 12.30
N VAL A 111 18.31 1.63 11.18
CA VAL A 111 17.73 0.28 11.09
C VAL A 111 18.50 -0.53 10.05
N LYS A 112 19.04 -1.67 10.50
CA LYS A 112 19.63 -2.67 9.60
C LYS A 112 18.51 -3.38 8.86
N VAL A 113 18.75 -3.67 7.58
CA VAL A 113 17.86 -4.46 6.72
C VAL A 113 18.76 -5.44 5.98
N ASN A 114 18.28 -6.67 5.82
CA ASN A 114 19.01 -7.72 5.11
C ASN A 114 19.38 -7.24 3.72
N HIS A 115 20.63 -7.50 3.30
CA HIS A 115 21.13 -7.01 2.02
C HIS A 115 20.29 -7.56 0.86
N ASN A 116 19.93 -8.85 0.91
CA ASN A 116 19.10 -9.47 -0.11
C ASN A 116 17.69 -8.87 -0.17
N GLU A 117 17.08 -8.58 0.97
CA GLU A 117 15.75 -7.94 1.03
C GLU A 117 15.78 -6.50 0.47
N LYS A 118 16.86 -5.75 0.71
CA LYS A 118 17.07 -4.46 0.04
C LYS A 118 17.12 -4.61 -1.48
N ARG A 119 17.86 -5.61 -1.97
CA ARG A 119 18.00 -5.89 -3.42
C ARG A 119 16.65 -6.31 -4.02
N TYR A 120 15.88 -7.14 -3.32
CA TYR A 120 14.51 -7.51 -3.69
C TYR A 120 13.64 -6.26 -3.87
N ALA A 121 13.59 -5.39 -2.86
CA ALA A 121 12.77 -4.18 -2.91
C ALA A 121 13.17 -3.25 -4.07
N THR A 122 14.47 -3.11 -4.35
CA THR A 122 14.94 -2.34 -5.51
C THR A 122 14.57 -3.00 -6.84
N ALA A 123 14.68 -4.32 -6.97
CA ALA A 123 14.27 -5.05 -8.17
C ALA A 123 12.76 -4.91 -8.43
N SER A 124 11.92 -5.11 -7.41
CA SER A 124 10.48 -4.87 -7.49
C SER A 124 10.15 -3.42 -7.85
N ALA A 125 10.92 -2.45 -7.32
CA ALA A 125 10.71 -1.05 -7.61
C ALA A 125 11.09 -0.68 -9.06
N ILE A 126 12.13 -1.30 -9.62
CA ILE A 126 12.51 -1.18 -11.05
C ILE A 126 11.43 -1.82 -11.92
N ALA A 127 11.01 -3.05 -11.63
CA ALA A 127 9.95 -3.73 -12.37
C ALA A 127 8.66 -2.90 -12.43
N ALA A 128 8.29 -2.26 -11.32
CA ALA A 128 7.13 -1.41 -11.28
C ALA A 128 7.22 -0.13 -12.14
N THR A 129 8.41 0.31 -12.57
CA THR A 129 8.53 1.47 -13.46
C THR A 129 8.19 1.15 -14.91
N ALA A 130 8.16 -0.14 -15.30
CA ALA A 130 7.66 -0.59 -16.59
C ALA A 130 6.11 -0.62 -16.68
N VAL A 131 5.41 -0.51 -15.54
CA VAL A 131 3.96 -0.68 -15.49
C VAL A 131 3.26 0.67 -15.50
N ALA A 132 2.72 1.07 -16.65
CA ALA A 132 2.07 2.37 -16.85
C ALA A 132 0.95 2.66 -15.82
N SER A 133 0.16 1.65 -15.43
CA SER A 133 -0.90 1.82 -14.42
C SER A 133 -0.36 2.22 -13.05
N LEU A 134 0.79 1.67 -12.63
CA LEU A 134 1.46 2.06 -11.37
C LEU A 134 2.06 3.47 -11.48
N VAL A 135 2.61 3.82 -12.64
CA VAL A 135 3.18 5.15 -12.90
C VAL A 135 2.11 6.24 -12.87
N LEU A 136 0.96 5.99 -13.50
CA LEU A 136 -0.22 6.88 -13.45
C LEU A 136 -0.80 6.98 -12.04
N ALA A 137 -0.95 5.85 -11.33
CA ALA A 137 -1.48 5.83 -9.96
C ALA A 137 -0.64 6.65 -8.96
N ARG A 138 0.68 6.79 -9.21
CA ARG A 138 1.56 7.67 -8.45
C ARG A 138 1.36 9.16 -8.72
N GLY A 139 0.61 9.51 -9.75
CA GLY A 139 0.38 10.88 -10.19
C GLY A 139 1.46 11.43 -11.11
N HIS A 140 2.24 10.57 -11.78
CA HIS A 140 3.04 11.01 -12.92
C HIS A 140 2.16 11.24 -14.15
N ARG A 141 2.50 12.26 -14.95
CA ARG A 141 1.72 12.66 -16.12
C ARG A 141 2.30 12.01 -17.38
N VAL A 142 1.99 10.73 -17.58
CA VAL A 142 2.56 9.88 -18.64
C VAL A 142 1.56 9.48 -19.72
N GLU A 143 0.37 10.08 -19.74
CA GLU A 143 -0.74 9.75 -20.67
C GLU A 143 -0.40 9.94 -22.15
N LYS A 144 0.57 10.82 -22.46
CA LYS A 144 1.00 11.14 -23.84
C LYS A 144 2.35 10.54 -24.23
N ILE A 145 2.95 9.72 -23.36
CA ILE A 145 4.25 9.10 -23.64
C ILE A 145 4.02 7.91 -24.57
N PRO A 146 4.87 7.69 -25.59
CA PRO A 146 4.67 6.63 -26.58
C PRO A 146 4.62 5.23 -25.95
N GLU A 147 5.62 4.91 -25.12
CA GLU A 147 5.69 3.63 -24.42
C GLU A 147 6.48 3.73 -23.11
N ILE A 148 6.37 2.69 -22.29
CA ILE A 148 7.10 2.53 -21.02
C ILE A 148 7.63 1.09 -20.97
N PRO A 149 8.90 0.83 -20.58
CA PRO A 149 9.93 1.79 -20.15
C PRO A 149 10.36 2.80 -21.23
N LEU A 150 10.48 4.08 -20.87
CA LEU A 150 10.92 5.10 -21.82
C LEU A 150 12.45 5.09 -21.93
N VAL A 151 12.96 4.72 -23.10
CA VAL A 151 14.41 4.67 -23.40
C VAL A 151 14.77 5.78 -24.39
N VAL A 152 15.84 6.51 -24.10
CA VAL A 152 16.35 7.60 -24.92
C VAL A 152 17.80 7.34 -25.34
N SER A 153 18.23 7.97 -26.44
CA SER A 153 19.62 7.90 -26.91
C SER A 153 20.63 8.22 -25.81
N THR A 154 21.76 7.52 -25.85
CA THR A 154 22.91 7.72 -24.96
C THR A 154 23.49 9.16 -25.08
N ASP A 155 23.21 9.87 -26.18
CA ASP A 155 23.59 11.27 -26.37
C ASP A 155 23.11 12.20 -25.23
N LEU A 156 22.03 11.81 -24.53
CA LEU A 156 21.55 12.54 -23.37
C LEU A 156 22.62 12.67 -22.27
N GLU A 157 23.50 11.69 -22.11
CA GLU A 157 24.54 11.67 -21.06
C GLU A 157 25.58 12.79 -21.23
N SER A 158 25.77 13.26 -22.47
CA SER A 158 26.78 14.25 -22.85
C SER A 158 26.29 15.71 -22.81
N ILE A 159 25.00 15.94 -22.52
CA ILE A 159 24.43 17.29 -22.47
C ILE A 159 25.03 18.09 -21.32
N GLN A 160 25.56 19.28 -21.63
CA GLN A 160 26.18 20.19 -20.65
C GLN A 160 25.21 21.27 -20.16
N LYS A 161 24.33 21.78 -21.03
CA LYS A 161 23.49 22.95 -20.72
C LYS A 161 22.12 22.52 -20.20
N THR A 162 21.68 23.14 -19.09
CA THR A 162 20.33 22.90 -18.54
C THR A 162 19.21 23.21 -19.54
N LYS A 163 19.37 24.22 -20.39
CA LYS A 163 18.38 24.59 -21.41
C LYS A 163 18.16 23.44 -22.41
N GLU A 164 19.25 22.86 -22.90
CA GLU A 164 19.24 21.71 -23.82
C GLU A 164 18.67 20.47 -23.15
N ALA A 165 19.08 20.18 -21.91
CA ALA A 165 18.56 19.02 -21.18
C ALA A 165 17.04 19.13 -20.94
N VAL A 166 16.52 20.32 -20.62
CA VAL A 166 15.08 20.55 -20.50
C VAL A 166 14.38 20.45 -21.84
N ALA A 167 15.00 20.91 -22.94
CA ALA A 167 14.44 20.78 -24.29
C ALA A 167 14.30 19.30 -24.68
N ALA A 168 15.34 18.50 -24.48
CA ALA A 168 15.32 17.05 -24.70
C ALA A 168 14.18 16.41 -23.90
N LEU A 169 14.12 16.62 -22.58
CA LEU A 169 13.04 16.06 -21.74
C LEU A 169 11.63 16.44 -22.22
N LYS A 170 11.42 17.65 -22.72
CA LYS A 170 10.12 18.05 -23.27
C LYS A 170 9.80 17.29 -24.55
N ALA A 171 10.78 17.15 -25.44
CA ALA A 171 10.63 16.46 -26.72
C ALA A 171 10.28 14.98 -26.53
N VAL A 172 10.88 14.30 -25.53
CA VAL A 172 10.55 12.90 -25.20
C VAL A 172 9.21 12.72 -24.44
N GLY A 173 8.44 13.80 -24.24
CA GLY A 173 7.11 13.73 -23.61
C GLY A 173 7.07 13.98 -22.10
N ALA A 174 8.19 14.29 -21.43
CA ALA A 174 8.22 14.57 -19.98
C ALA A 174 7.71 15.98 -19.61
N HIS A 175 7.28 16.79 -20.58
CA HIS A 175 6.84 18.17 -20.37
C HIS A 175 5.78 18.31 -19.27
N SER A 176 4.73 17.50 -19.33
CA SER A 176 3.61 17.53 -18.37
C SER A 176 4.06 17.19 -16.94
N ASP A 177 5.02 16.27 -16.79
CA ASP A 177 5.53 15.87 -15.49
C ASP A 177 6.43 16.95 -14.85
N LEU A 178 7.19 17.68 -15.67
CA LEU A 178 7.96 18.86 -15.26
C LEU A 178 7.03 20.01 -14.82
N LEU A 179 5.99 20.29 -15.61
CA LEU A 179 5.00 21.34 -15.30
C LEU A 179 4.28 21.07 -13.98
N LYS A 180 3.92 19.79 -13.71
CA LYS A 180 3.35 19.35 -12.43
C LYS A 180 4.22 19.78 -11.25
N VAL A 181 5.55 19.60 -11.33
CA VAL A 181 6.44 19.95 -10.21
C VAL A 181 6.41 21.46 -9.96
N LEU A 182 6.59 22.26 -11.01
CA LEU A 182 6.61 23.72 -10.91
C LEU A 182 5.32 24.27 -10.31
N LYS A 183 4.16 23.78 -10.74
CA LYS A 183 2.83 24.20 -10.25
C LYS A 183 2.53 23.72 -8.82
N SER A 184 3.25 22.72 -8.31
CA SER A 184 3.01 22.11 -7.00
C SER A 184 3.76 22.76 -5.83
N LYS A 185 4.60 23.79 -6.08
CA LYS A 185 5.38 24.43 -5.01
C LYS A 185 4.45 25.16 -4.03
N LYS A 186 4.47 24.75 -2.77
CA LYS A 186 3.69 25.34 -1.67
C LYS A 186 4.54 25.46 -0.40
N LEU A 187 4.14 26.35 0.51
CA LEU A 187 4.73 26.40 1.85
C LEU A 187 4.37 25.11 2.61
N ARG A 188 5.34 24.53 3.32
CA ARG A 188 5.11 23.36 4.16
C ARG A 188 4.15 23.70 5.30
N ALA A 189 3.19 22.82 5.56
CA ALA A 189 2.32 22.98 6.72
C ALA A 189 3.10 22.82 8.05
N GLY A 190 2.68 23.56 9.08
CA GLY A 190 3.20 23.43 10.45
C GLY A 190 4.61 23.98 10.68
N LYS A 191 5.23 23.46 11.74
CA LYS A 191 6.50 23.95 12.34
C LYS A 191 7.76 23.63 11.53
N GLY A 192 7.63 22.83 10.46
CA GLY A 192 8.75 22.51 9.56
C GLY A 192 9.28 23.73 8.80
N LYS A 193 8.47 24.79 8.65
CA LYS A 193 8.82 25.98 7.87
C LYS A 193 10.09 26.67 8.35
N TYR A 194 10.21 26.84 9.66
CA TYR A 194 11.37 27.44 10.33
C TYR A 194 12.43 26.41 10.75
N ARG A 195 12.29 25.15 10.32
CA ARG A 195 13.27 24.07 10.53
C ARG A 195 13.84 23.58 9.19
N ASN A 196 14.32 24.52 8.37
CA ASN A 196 14.97 24.30 7.07
C ASN A 196 14.18 23.44 6.07
N ARG A 197 12.85 23.40 6.19
CA ARG A 197 11.94 22.62 5.33
C ARG A 197 10.78 23.49 4.85
N ARG A 198 11.07 24.75 4.48
CA ARG A 198 10.09 25.80 4.15
C ARG A 198 9.13 25.42 3.01
N TRP A 199 9.64 24.79 1.97
CA TRP A 199 8.88 24.49 0.76
C TRP A 199 8.59 22.99 0.61
N THR A 200 7.50 22.67 -0.06
CA THR A 200 7.15 21.34 -0.55
C THR A 200 6.78 21.42 -2.02
N GLN A 201 7.11 20.38 -2.79
CA GLN A 201 6.77 20.21 -4.19
C GLN A 201 6.70 18.71 -4.50
N ARG A 202 6.08 18.33 -5.62
CA ARG A 202 6.07 16.95 -6.13
C ARG A 202 7.44 16.58 -6.71
N ARG A 203 7.68 15.28 -6.88
CA ARG A 203 8.83 14.76 -7.63
C ARG A 203 8.47 14.65 -9.11
N GLY A 204 9.47 14.87 -9.94
CA GLY A 204 9.42 14.71 -11.40
C GLY A 204 10.01 13.36 -11.83
N PRO A 205 10.44 13.25 -13.10
CA PRO A 205 11.07 12.04 -13.61
C PRO A 205 12.40 11.73 -12.90
N LEU A 206 12.79 10.47 -12.94
CA LEU A 206 14.15 10.01 -12.63
C LEU A 206 14.86 9.72 -13.94
N VAL A 207 15.99 10.36 -14.20
CA VAL A 207 16.82 10.07 -15.37
C VAL A 207 17.94 9.12 -14.95
N VAL A 208 18.02 7.95 -15.59
CA VAL A 208 19.05 6.95 -15.31
C VAL A 208 20.06 6.93 -16.43
N TYR A 209 21.33 7.06 -16.05
CA TYR A 209 22.49 7.09 -16.95
C TYR A 209 23.50 6.00 -16.58
N ALA A 210 24.33 5.60 -17.55
CA ALA A 210 25.44 4.67 -17.37
C ALA A 210 26.71 5.39 -16.95
N GLU A 211 27.07 6.46 -17.67
CA GLU A 211 28.23 7.32 -17.42
C GLU A 211 27.81 8.79 -17.29
N ASP A 212 28.45 9.54 -16.40
CA ASP A 212 28.13 10.97 -16.21
C ASP A 212 29.11 11.83 -17.00
N ASN A 213 28.70 12.24 -18.20
CA ASN A 213 29.45 13.15 -19.05
C ASN A 213 28.95 14.61 -18.94
N GLY A 214 28.25 14.98 -17.85
CA GLY A 214 27.74 16.34 -17.62
C GLY A 214 26.25 16.40 -17.30
N ILE A 215 25.51 15.33 -17.60
CA ILE A 215 24.06 15.27 -17.44
C ILE A 215 23.58 15.58 -16.01
N VAL A 216 24.32 15.15 -14.98
CA VAL A 216 23.89 15.44 -13.59
C VAL A 216 23.93 16.94 -13.30
N LYS A 217 24.94 17.65 -13.82
CA LYS A 217 25.05 19.11 -13.64
C LYS A 217 23.99 19.82 -14.46
N ALA A 218 23.72 19.34 -15.68
CA ALA A 218 22.69 19.90 -16.55
C ALA A 218 21.29 19.80 -15.91
N LEU A 219 20.95 18.69 -15.25
CA LEU A 219 19.62 18.46 -14.69
C LEU A 219 19.44 18.85 -13.21
N ARG A 220 20.51 19.01 -12.42
CA ARG A 220 20.43 19.26 -10.97
C ARG A 220 19.60 20.49 -10.58
N ASN A 221 19.56 21.52 -11.42
CA ASN A 221 18.81 22.75 -11.13
C ASN A 221 17.34 22.69 -11.58
N VAL A 222 16.93 21.63 -12.30
CA VAL A 222 15.56 21.48 -12.78
C VAL A 222 14.69 20.92 -11.63
N PRO A 223 13.64 21.64 -11.18
CA PRO A 223 12.87 21.21 -10.01
C PRO A 223 12.23 19.84 -10.19
N GLY A 224 12.51 18.93 -9.25
CA GLY A 224 11.89 17.61 -9.15
C GLY A 224 12.49 16.53 -10.03
N VAL A 225 13.31 16.88 -11.03
CA VAL A 225 14.11 15.92 -11.77
C VAL A 225 15.23 15.44 -10.86
N GLU A 226 15.46 14.14 -10.85
CA GLU A 226 16.63 13.55 -10.21
C GLU A 226 17.36 12.68 -11.20
N THR A 227 18.66 12.54 -11.01
CA THR A 227 19.49 11.63 -11.80
C THR A 227 19.97 10.48 -10.92
N ALA A 228 20.23 9.32 -11.52
CA ALA A 228 20.83 8.18 -10.84
C ALA A 228 21.69 7.37 -11.80
N ASN A 229 22.84 6.89 -11.32
CA ASN A 229 23.62 5.89 -12.05
C ASN A 229 22.96 4.51 -11.91
N VAL A 230 22.95 3.72 -12.99
CA VAL A 230 22.42 2.35 -13.03
C VAL A 230 23.01 1.42 -11.96
N ALA A 231 24.26 1.63 -11.54
CA ALA A 231 24.92 0.83 -10.51
C ALA A 231 24.37 1.08 -9.09
N SER A 232 23.87 2.30 -8.81
CA SER A 232 23.44 2.70 -7.46
C SER A 232 21.94 2.54 -7.21
N LEU A 233 21.10 2.80 -8.22
CA LEU A 233 19.62 2.75 -8.21
C LEU A 233 18.97 2.72 -6.82
N ASN A 234 18.80 3.90 -6.22
CA ASN A 234 18.31 4.02 -4.86
C ASN A 234 16.80 3.76 -4.74
N LEU A 235 16.40 2.85 -3.84
CA LEU A 235 14.98 2.60 -3.53
C LEU A 235 14.23 3.86 -3.13
N LEU A 236 14.86 4.79 -2.38
CA LEU A 236 14.22 6.03 -1.96
C LEU A 236 13.90 6.94 -3.15
N GLN A 237 14.62 6.79 -4.26
CA GLN A 237 14.33 7.45 -5.52
C GLN A 237 13.29 6.66 -6.32
N LEU A 238 13.42 5.34 -6.46
CA LEU A 238 12.49 4.53 -7.28
C LEU A 238 11.08 4.42 -6.69
N ALA A 239 10.95 4.35 -5.37
CA ALA A 239 9.66 4.24 -4.67
C ALA A 239 9.46 5.37 -3.62
N PRO A 240 9.36 6.66 -4.02
CA PRO A 240 9.19 7.80 -3.10
C PRO A 240 8.01 7.68 -2.13
N GLY A 241 8.25 7.44 -0.85
CA GLY A 241 7.18 7.24 0.13
C GLY A 241 6.55 5.85 0.06
N ALA A 242 7.34 4.83 -0.31
CA ALA A 242 6.94 3.42 -0.41
C ALA A 242 5.87 3.08 -1.47
N HIS A 243 5.37 4.02 -2.26
CA HIS A 243 4.50 3.68 -3.40
C HIS A 243 5.35 3.20 -4.60
N LEU A 244 4.82 2.39 -5.49
CA LEU A 244 5.57 1.84 -6.65
C LEU A 244 5.25 2.59 -7.94
N GLY A 245 6.18 2.61 -8.92
CA GLY A 245 5.95 3.18 -10.26
C GLY A 245 6.46 4.63 -10.46
N ARG A 246 7.73 4.92 -10.19
CA ARG A 246 8.27 6.24 -10.58
C ARG A 246 8.37 6.33 -12.11
N PHE A 247 8.11 7.51 -12.66
CA PHE A 247 8.43 7.76 -14.07
C PHE A 247 9.96 7.84 -14.24
N VAL A 248 10.53 6.84 -14.91
CA VAL A 248 11.96 6.71 -15.15
C VAL A 248 12.23 6.84 -16.65
N ILE A 249 13.25 7.65 -16.98
CA ILE A 249 13.77 7.84 -18.33
C ILE A 249 15.14 7.20 -18.34
N TRP A 250 15.30 6.14 -19.12
CA TRP A 250 16.54 5.37 -19.22
C TRP A 250 17.33 5.83 -20.44
N THR A 251 18.63 6.00 -20.32
CA THR A 251 19.49 6.04 -21.51
C THR A 251 19.69 4.62 -22.04
N GLU A 252 19.89 4.47 -23.35
CA GLU A 252 20.18 3.18 -23.97
C GLU A 252 21.35 2.45 -23.28
N ALA A 253 22.47 3.15 -23.04
CA ALA A 253 23.61 2.57 -22.32
C ALA A 253 23.23 2.08 -20.92
N ALA A 254 22.39 2.83 -20.18
CA ALA A 254 21.92 2.40 -18.86
C ALA A 254 20.97 1.20 -18.95
N PHE A 255 20.13 1.14 -19.98
CA PHE A 255 19.17 0.07 -20.19
C PHE A 255 19.88 -1.25 -20.49
N THR A 256 20.88 -1.24 -21.37
CA THR A 256 21.71 -2.42 -21.67
C THR A 256 22.55 -2.87 -20.47
N LYS A 257 23.12 -1.91 -19.72
CA LYS A 257 23.91 -2.20 -18.51
C LYS A 257 23.06 -2.76 -17.37
N LEU A 258 21.74 -2.61 -17.41
CA LEU A 258 20.84 -3.10 -16.38
C LEU A 258 20.85 -4.64 -16.25
N ASP A 259 20.94 -5.37 -17.37
CA ASP A 259 21.09 -6.84 -17.38
C ASP A 259 22.41 -7.27 -16.72
N GLN A 260 23.51 -6.54 -16.96
CA GLN A 260 24.81 -6.83 -16.33
C GLN A 260 24.78 -6.57 -14.81
N VAL A 261 24.03 -5.56 -14.37
CA VAL A 261 23.93 -5.20 -12.95
C VAL A 261 23.06 -6.18 -12.17
N TRP A 262 21.91 -6.58 -12.72
CA TRP A 262 20.92 -7.41 -12.01
C TRP A 262 20.99 -8.90 -12.34
N GLY A 263 21.62 -9.27 -13.46
CA GLY A 263 21.63 -10.62 -14.01
C GLY A 263 20.37 -10.93 -14.80
N SER A 264 20.47 -11.91 -15.69
CA SER A 264 19.38 -12.54 -16.42
C SER A 264 19.54 -14.06 -16.35
N GLU A 265 18.70 -14.79 -17.08
CA GLU A 265 18.85 -16.23 -17.31
C GLU A 265 20.11 -16.59 -18.11
N THR A 266 20.70 -15.63 -18.84
CA THR A 266 21.90 -15.84 -19.67
C THR A 266 23.16 -15.23 -19.07
N VAL A 267 23.07 -14.12 -18.34
CA VAL A 267 24.23 -13.44 -17.73
C VAL A 267 24.13 -13.46 -16.21
N ALA A 268 25.23 -13.82 -15.56
CA ALA A 268 25.33 -13.74 -14.11
C ALA A 268 25.26 -12.28 -13.65
N SER A 269 24.66 -12.04 -12.48
CA SER A 269 24.69 -10.70 -11.89
C SER A 269 26.12 -10.32 -11.50
N SER A 270 26.53 -9.09 -11.81
CA SER A 270 27.76 -8.50 -11.27
C SER A 270 27.82 -8.45 -9.73
N LYS A 271 26.68 -8.66 -9.05
CA LYS A 271 26.61 -8.76 -7.59
C LYS A 271 26.95 -10.20 -7.18
N VAL A 272 28.07 -10.37 -6.47
CA VAL A 272 28.56 -11.69 -5.98
C VAL A 272 27.43 -12.47 -5.29
N GLY A 273 27.21 -13.70 -5.76
CA GLY A 273 26.23 -14.65 -5.21
C GLY A 273 24.77 -14.20 -5.32
N TYR A 274 24.43 -13.30 -6.24
CA TYR A 274 23.08 -12.79 -6.41
C TYR A 274 22.38 -13.36 -7.65
N THR A 275 21.12 -13.70 -7.49
CA THR A 275 20.19 -14.04 -8.56
C THR A 275 18.89 -13.27 -8.33
N LEU A 276 18.19 -12.91 -9.40
CA LEU A 276 16.90 -12.25 -9.29
C LEU A 276 15.89 -13.14 -8.54
N PRO A 277 14.95 -12.54 -7.79
CA PRO A 277 13.94 -13.32 -7.07
C PRO A 277 13.04 -14.10 -8.03
N SER A 278 12.77 -15.36 -7.70
CA SER A 278 11.85 -16.21 -8.44
C SER A 278 10.39 -15.88 -8.13
N HIS A 279 9.51 -16.16 -9.08
CA HIS A 279 8.07 -16.10 -8.86
C HIS A 279 7.57 -17.36 -8.15
N ILE A 280 6.59 -17.20 -7.26
CA ILE A 280 5.86 -18.32 -6.64
C ILE A 280 4.65 -18.76 -7.47
N ILE A 281 4.25 -17.96 -8.47
CA ILE A 281 3.14 -18.20 -9.38
C ILE A 281 3.58 -17.83 -10.79
N SER A 282 3.19 -18.60 -11.81
CA SER A 282 3.67 -18.41 -13.18
C SER A 282 3.06 -17.21 -13.91
N THR A 283 1.83 -16.81 -13.56
CA THR A 283 1.16 -15.62 -14.12
C THR A 283 0.31 -14.92 -13.08
N SER A 284 0.23 -13.59 -13.18
CA SER A 284 -0.62 -12.77 -12.32
C SER A 284 -2.08 -12.76 -12.75
N ASP A 285 -2.40 -13.16 -14.00
CA ASP A 285 -3.76 -13.25 -14.49
C ASP A 285 -4.40 -14.58 -14.10
N VAL A 286 -4.97 -14.57 -12.89
CA VAL A 286 -5.68 -15.74 -12.33
C VAL A 286 -6.95 -16.04 -13.12
N THR A 287 -7.61 -15.05 -13.70
CA THR A 287 -8.84 -15.26 -14.47
C THR A 287 -8.58 -16.03 -15.75
N ARG A 288 -7.44 -15.79 -16.42
CA ARG A 288 -7.00 -16.58 -17.57
C ARG A 288 -6.73 -18.04 -17.20
N ILE A 289 -6.14 -18.29 -16.03
CA ILE A 289 -5.95 -19.67 -15.54
C ILE A 289 -7.31 -20.32 -15.27
N ILE A 290 -8.19 -19.66 -14.51
CA ILE A 290 -9.52 -20.19 -14.17
C ILE A 290 -10.33 -20.53 -15.43
N ASN A 291 -10.22 -19.71 -16.47
CA ASN A 291 -10.95 -19.90 -17.73
C ASN A 291 -10.21 -20.81 -18.73
N SER A 292 -9.12 -21.48 -18.33
CA SER A 292 -8.41 -22.41 -19.23
C SER A 292 -9.26 -23.64 -19.52
N SER A 293 -8.99 -24.28 -20.67
CA SER A 293 -9.71 -25.47 -21.14
C SER A 293 -9.68 -26.62 -20.13
N GLU A 294 -8.53 -26.84 -19.50
CA GLU A 294 -8.31 -27.92 -18.54
C GLU A 294 -9.15 -27.70 -17.27
N ILE A 295 -9.25 -26.46 -16.79
CA ILE A 295 -10.07 -26.15 -15.61
C ILE A 295 -11.55 -26.17 -15.97
N GLN A 296 -11.95 -25.56 -17.08
CA GLN A 296 -13.35 -25.48 -17.48
C GLN A 296 -13.95 -26.84 -17.87
N SER A 297 -13.14 -27.79 -18.37
CA SER A 297 -13.59 -29.16 -18.64
C SER A 297 -13.85 -29.98 -17.37
N ALA A 298 -13.20 -29.62 -16.25
CA ALA A 298 -13.36 -30.30 -14.96
C ALA A 298 -14.37 -29.61 -14.02
N ILE A 299 -14.74 -28.35 -14.29
CA ILE A 299 -15.62 -27.58 -13.39
C ILE A 299 -17.10 -27.90 -13.62
N ARG A 300 -17.86 -28.05 -12.54
CA ARG A 300 -19.33 -28.15 -12.60
C ARG A 300 -19.96 -26.85 -13.12
N PRO A 301 -21.14 -26.88 -13.76
CA PRO A 301 -21.86 -25.66 -14.10
C PRO A 301 -22.13 -24.80 -12.86
N ALA A 302 -21.93 -23.49 -13.00
CA ALA A 302 -22.14 -22.53 -11.94
C ALA A 302 -23.64 -22.37 -11.63
N GLY A 303 -23.97 -22.18 -10.35
CA GLY A 303 -25.31 -21.74 -9.96
C GLY A 303 -25.49 -20.24 -10.22
N GLN A 304 -26.69 -19.73 -9.96
CA GLN A 304 -26.97 -18.30 -10.05
C GLN A 304 -26.12 -17.52 -9.03
N ALA A 305 -25.48 -16.42 -9.47
CA ALA A 305 -24.63 -15.59 -8.61
C ALA A 305 -25.40 -15.02 -7.40
N THR A 306 -26.67 -14.71 -7.58
CA THR A 306 -27.59 -14.28 -6.52
C THR A 306 -28.66 -15.34 -6.31
N GLN A 307 -28.80 -15.80 -5.07
CA GLN A 307 -29.79 -16.83 -4.74
C GLN A 307 -31.21 -16.25 -4.74
N LYS A 308 -32.13 -16.90 -5.46
CA LYS A 308 -33.55 -16.59 -5.39
C LYS A 308 -34.07 -16.82 -3.96
N ARG A 309 -34.61 -15.78 -3.33
CA ARG A 309 -35.24 -15.91 -2.01
C ARG A 309 -36.53 -16.72 -2.13
N THR A 310 -36.49 -17.97 -1.71
CA THR A 310 -37.67 -18.85 -1.61
C THR A 310 -38.21 -18.82 -0.18
N HIS A 311 -39.52 -19.00 -0.03
CA HIS A 311 -40.19 -19.06 1.29
C HIS A 311 -39.84 -17.88 2.23
N VAL A 312 -39.96 -16.64 1.74
CA VAL A 312 -39.66 -15.43 2.53
C VAL A 312 -40.61 -15.22 3.72
N LEU A 313 -41.80 -15.79 3.67
CA LEU A 313 -42.81 -15.71 4.72
C LEU A 313 -43.61 -17.01 4.75
N LYS A 314 -43.67 -17.65 5.92
CA LYS A 314 -44.51 -18.85 6.12
C LYS A 314 -45.99 -18.44 6.11
N LYS A 315 -46.72 -18.84 5.08
CA LYS A 315 -48.17 -18.63 5.00
C LYS A 315 -48.91 -19.78 5.70
N ASN A 316 -49.77 -19.48 6.68
CA ASN A 316 -50.51 -20.48 7.46
C ASN A 316 -51.58 -21.20 6.58
N PRO A 317 -51.49 -22.53 6.37
CA PRO A 317 -52.45 -23.26 5.53
C PRO A 317 -53.90 -23.20 6.03
N LEU A 318 -54.11 -23.18 7.35
CA LEU A 318 -55.46 -23.19 7.94
C LEU A 318 -56.24 -21.91 7.63
N LYS A 319 -55.54 -20.81 7.39
CA LYS A 319 -56.13 -19.50 7.03
C LYS A 319 -56.00 -19.16 5.55
N ASN A 320 -55.10 -19.83 4.82
CA ASN A 320 -54.83 -19.56 3.40
C ASN A 320 -55.12 -20.80 2.54
N LYS A 321 -56.31 -20.85 1.94
CA LYS A 321 -56.79 -21.97 1.11
C LYS A 321 -55.84 -22.34 -0.04
N GLN A 322 -55.20 -21.36 -0.68
CA GLN A 322 -54.26 -21.63 -1.79
C GLN A 322 -53.03 -22.41 -1.31
N VAL A 323 -52.54 -22.12 -0.11
CA VAL A 323 -51.40 -22.85 0.48
C VAL A 323 -51.83 -24.20 1.03
N LEU A 324 -53.05 -24.31 1.58
CA LEU A 324 -53.63 -25.60 1.98
C LEU A 324 -53.73 -26.56 0.80
N LEU A 325 -54.29 -26.11 -0.33
CA LEU A 325 -54.44 -26.93 -1.54
C LEU A 325 -53.09 -27.29 -2.17
N ARG A 326 -52.09 -26.41 -2.07
CA ARG A 326 -50.71 -26.73 -2.49
C ARG A 326 -50.09 -27.84 -1.65
N LEU A 327 -50.37 -27.89 -0.35
CA LEU A 327 -49.80 -28.88 0.57
C LEU A 327 -50.57 -30.20 0.59
N ASN A 328 -51.90 -30.16 0.56
CA ASN A 328 -52.75 -31.33 0.62
C ASN A 328 -53.87 -31.26 -0.44
N PRO A 329 -53.73 -31.97 -1.58
CA PRO A 329 -54.75 -31.97 -2.63
C PRO A 329 -56.09 -32.59 -2.17
N TYR A 330 -56.08 -33.48 -1.16
CA TYR A 330 -57.29 -34.10 -0.61
C TYR A 330 -58.24 -33.10 0.06
N ALA A 331 -57.73 -31.93 0.49
CA ALA A 331 -58.55 -30.87 1.08
C ALA A 331 -59.67 -30.38 0.13
N LYS A 332 -59.50 -30.54 -1.20
CA LYS A 332 -60.54 -30.24 -2.19
C LYS A 332 -61.73 -31.19 -2.07
N VAL A 333 -61.48 -32.50 -2.00
CA VAL A 333 -62.50 -33.55 -1.86
C VAL A 333 -63.13 -33.49 -0.46
N PHE A 334 -62.31 -33.34 0.58
CA PHE A 334 -62.78 -33.19 1.97
C PHE A 334 -63.83 -32.08 2.12
N ALA A 335 -63.62 -30.95 1.43
CA ALA A 335 -64.57 -29.85 1.42
C ALA A 335 -65.82 -30.12 0.58
N ALA A 336 -65.68 -30.84 -0.54
CA ALA A 336 -66.78 -31.21 -1.44
C ALA A 336 -67.74 -32.20 -0.78
N GLU A 337 -67.22 -33.25 -0.14
CA GLU A 337 -68.00 -34.27 0.57
C GLU A 337 -68.39 -33.86 2.00
N LYS A 338 -67.98 -32.66 2.45
CA LYS A 338 -68.21 -32.15 3.80
C LYS A 338 -67.87 -33.17 4.89
N LEU A 339 -66.72 -33.85 4.73
CA LEU A 339 -66.31 -34.95 5.61
C LEU A 339 -66.19 -34.56 7.09
N GLY A 340 -65.90 -33.29 7.39
CA GLY A 340 -65.90 -32.76 8.76
C GLY A 340 -67.29 -32.71 9.42
N SER A 341 -68.37 -32.98 8.68
CA SER A 341 -69.74 -33.06 9.16
C SER A 341 -70.41 -34.38 8.76
N LYS A 342 -69.61 -35.44 8.55
CA LYS A 342 -70.12 -36.79 8.25
C LYS A 342 -71.00 -37.27 9.40
N LYS A 343 -72.26 -37.58 9.12
CA LYS A 343 -73.17 -38.15 10.11
C LYS A 343 -72.71 -39.58 10.44
N ALA A 344 -72.56 -39.88 11.72
CA ALA A 344 -72.37 -41.26 12.16
C ALA A 344 -73.69 -42.02 11.98
N GLU A 345 -73.59 -43.29 11.60
CA GLU A 345 -74.74 -44.17 11.63
C GLU A 345 -75.19 -44.31 13.09
N LYS A 346 -76.45 -43.97 13.36
CA LYS A 346 -77.01 -44.08 14.72
C LYS A 346 -77.17 -45.56 15.03
N THR A 347 -76.36 -46.07 15.94
CA THR A 347 -76.48 -47.45 16.39
C THR A 347 -77.46 -47.55 17.54
N GLY A 348 -78.31 -48.58 17.51
CA GLY A 348 -79.29 -48.88 18.54
C GLY A 348 -78.75 -49.78 19.65
N THR A 349 -77.43 -49.88 19.81
CA THR A 349 -76.80 -50.77 20.79
C THR A 349 -77.18 -50.31 22.19
N LYS A 350 -78.05 -51.07 22.84
CA LYS A 350 -78.45 -50.80 24.23
C LYS A 350 -77.35 -51.29 25.16
N PRO A 351 -76.99 -50.52 26.20
CA PRO A 351 -76.08 -51.04 27.21
C PRO A 351 -76.71 -52.26 27.90
N ALA A 352 -75.86 -53.20 28.33
CA ALA A 352 -76.32 -54.39 29.06
C ALA A 352 -77.06 -53.98 30.35
N ALA A 353 -78.04 -54.79 30.76
CA ALA A 353 -78.85 -54.51 31.94
C ALA A 353 -77.99 -54.27 33.19
N VAL A 354 -76.90 -55.02 33.36
CA VAL A 354 -75.92 -54.82 34.46
C VAL A 354 -75.38 -53.38 34.49
N PHE A 355 -75.02 -52.80 33.34
CA PHE A 355 -74.56 -51.41 33.27
C PHE A 355 -75.67 -50.43 33.64
N ALA A 356 -76.90 -50.68 33.17
CA ALA A 356 -78.04 -49.81 33.49
C ALA A 356 -78.49 -49.95 34.96
N GLU A 357 -78.41 -51.13 35.55
CA GLU A 357 -78.71 -51.42 36.95
C GLU A 357 -77.63 -50.82 37.85
N THR A 358 -76.35 -50.97 37.52
CA THR A 358 -75.27 -50.37 38.32
C THR A 358 -75.32 -48.84 38.26
N LEU A 359 -75.70 -48.28 37.10
CA LEU A 359 -75.90 -46.84 36.95
C LEU A 359 -77.07 -46.30 37.79
N LYS A 360 -78.07 -47.14 38.08
CA LYS A 360 -79.32 -46.77 38.78
C LYS A 360 -79.50 -47.43 40.15
N HIS A 361 -78.48 -48.12 40.64
CA HIS A 361 -78.53 -48.74 41.96
C HIS A 361 -78.44 -47.64 43.02
N ASP A 362 -79.18 -47.81 44.11
CA ASP A 362 -79.22 -46.88 45.25
C ASP A 362 -77.85 -46.73 45.93
#